data_AF-A0A4P9YFK0-F1
#
_entry.id   AF-A0A4P9YFK0-F1
#
_cell.length_a   1.000
_cell.length_b   1.000
_cell.length_c   1.000
_cell.angle_alpha   90.00
_cell.angle_beta   90.00
_cell.angle_gamma   90.00
#
_symmetry.space_group_name_H-M   'P 1'
#
loop_
_entity.id
_entity.type
_entity.pdbx_description
1 polymer ?
#
loop_
_entity_poly.entity_id
_entity_poly.type
_entity_poly.pdbx_seq_one_letter_code
_entity_poly.pdbx_strand_id
1 'polypeptide(L)'
;MRYIDDIAVKGERVTTNNDEVENGIRKFIRSHLEDLEKIFERILRSKLTVSGMKCSFCVPEIEVFSYLCNAEGRRICTRNREKILEWPRPESTKDVHSF
;
A
#
# COMPACT_ATOMS: atom_id res chain seq x y z
N MET A 1 0.04 11.54 -13.34
CA MET A 1 0.52 10.14 -13.42
C MET A 1 -0.53 9.27 -12.75
N ARG A 2 -1.15 8.33 -13.47
CA ARG A 2 -2.17 7.45 -12.90
C ARG A 2 -1.46 6.23 -12.30
N TYR A 3 -1.71 5.95 -11.04
CA TYR A 3 -1.24 4.73 -10.40
C TYR A 3 -2.19 3.59 -10.79
N ILE A 4 -1.92 2.98 -11.94
CA ILE A 4 -2.81 1.98 -12.56
C ILE A 4 -2.51 0.57 -12.05
N ASP A 5 -1.28 0.33 -11.58
CA ASP A 5 -0.78 -1.04 -11.35
C ASP A 5 -0.83 -1.48 -9.88
N ASP A 6 -0.85 -0.56 -8.92
CA ASP A 6 -0.89 -0.92 -7.48
C ASP A 6 -2.30 -0.72 -6.90
N ILE A 7 -2.74 -1.71 -6.13
CA ILE A 7 -3.99 -1.69 -5.37
C ILE A 7 -3.65 -1.65 -3.88
N ALA A 8 -4.06 -0.60 -3.19
CA ALA A 8 -3.97 -0.51 -1.74
C ALA A 8 -5.32 -0.84 -1.11
N VAL A 9 -5.35 -1.88 -0.27
CA VAL A 9 -6.55 -2.29 0.46
C VAL A 9 -6.35 -1.98 1.93
N LYS A 10 -7.19 -1.12 2.49
CA LYS A 10 -7.14 -0.77 3.90
C LYS A 10 -8.14 -1.64 4.68
N GLY A 11 -7.68 -2.25 5.77
CA GLY A 11 -8.56 -2.91 6.74
C GLY A 11 -9.35 -1.93 7.60
N GLU A 12 -10.09 -2.45 8.58
CA GLU A 12 -10.89 -1.64 9.49
C GLU A 12 -10.05 -0.57 10.22
N ARG A 13 -10.62 0.64 10.36
CA ARG A 13 -9.94 1.78 11.02
C ARG A 13 -9.78 1.57 12.54
N VAL A 14 -10.60 0.71 13.12
CA VAL A 14 -10.73 0.54 14.57
C VAL A 14 -10.46 -0.92 14.92
N THR A 15 -9.33 -1.19 15.57
CA THR A 15 -8.93 -2.53 16.04
C THR A 15 -9.46 -2.85 17.44
N THR A 16 -10.48 -2.12 17.94
CA THR A 16 -10.96 -2.23 19.33
C THR A 16 -11.46 -3.62 19.69
N ASN A 17 -11.87 -4.43 18.72
CA ASN A 17 -12.11 -5.85 18.93
C ASN A 17 -10.82 -6.64 18.68
N ASN A 18 -9.94 -6.62 19.68
CA ASN A 18 -8.85 -7.60 19.80
C ASN A 18 -9.35 -9.00 20.15
N ASP A 19 -10.66 -9.21 20.07
CA ASP A 19 -11.30 -10.51 20.25
C ASP A 19 -10.71 -11.51 19.25
N GLU A 20 -10.34 -12.64 19.81
CA GLU A 20 -9.95 -13.80 19.04
C GLU A 20 -11.21 -14.46 18.48
N VAL A 21 -11.22 -14.70 17.18
CA VAL A 21 -12.33 -15.39 16.51
C VAL A 21 -12.08 -16.89 16.53
N GLU A 22 -10.88 -17.30 16.12
CA GLU A 22 -10.53 -18.70 15.97
C GLU A 22 -9.00 -18.86 15.85
N ASN A 23 -8.42 -19.86 16.50
CA ASN A 23 -7.02 -20.29 16.31
C ASN A 23 -5.99 -19.13 16.37
N GLY A 24 -6.14 -18.18 17.30
CA GLY A 24 -5.23 -17.01 17.41
C GLY A 24 -5.53 -15.85 16.45
N ILE A 25 -6.48 -15.99 15.53
CA ILE A 25 -6.82 -14.96 14.54
C ILE A 25 -7.71 -13.89 15.18
N ARG A 26 -7.25 -12.65 15.13
CA ARG A 26 -8.00 -11.48 15.59
C ARG A 26 -9.11 -11.12 14.61
N LYS A 27 -10.23 -10.62 15.13
CA LYS A 27 -11.42 -10.27 14.34
C LYS A 27 -11.13 -9.33 13.17
N PHE A 28 -10.31 -8.30 13.39
CA PHE A 28 -9.97 -7.34 12.33
C PHE A 28 -9.14 -7.98 11.19
N ILE A 29 -8.32 -8.99 11.49
CA ILE A 29 -7.58 -9.76 10.47
C ILE A 29 -8.55 -10.60 9.65
N ARG A 30 -9.49 -11.29 10.31
CA ARG A 30 -10.51 -12.09 9.62
C ARG A 30 -11.34 -11.23 8.67
N SER A 31 -11.83 -10.09 9.14
CA SER A 31 -12.58 -9.14 8.31
C SER A 31 -11.76 -8.65 7.11
N HIS A 32 -10.48 -8.33 7.32
CA HIS A 32 -9.62 -7.92 6.23
C HIS A 32 -9.38 -9.03 5.18
N LEU A 33 -9.27 -10.29 5.61
CA LEU A 33 -9.16 -11.43 4.70
C LEU A 33 -10.43 -11.61 3.83
N GLU A 34 -11.62 -11.40 4.39
CA GLU A 34 -12.89 -11.45 3.64
C GLU A 34 -12.98 -10.34 2.58
N ASP A 35 -12.43 -9.16 2.87
CA ASP A 35 -12.34 -8.08 1.88
C ASP A 35 -11.35 -8.43 0.77
N LEU A 36 -10.19 -9.00 1.12
CA LEU A 36 -9.20 -9.45 0.14
C LEU A 36 -9.75 -10.53 -0.78
N GLU A 37 -10.51 -11.50 -0.25
CA GLU A 37 -11.17 -12.54 -1.04
C GLU A 37 -12.10 -11.94 -2.11
N LYS A 38 -12.98 -11.01 -1.72
CA LYS A 38 -13.88 -10.32 -2.66
C LYS A 38 -13.11 -9.52 -3.72
N ILE A 39 -12.00 -8.91 -3.34
CA ILE A 39 -11.15 -8.14 -4.26
C ILE A 39 -10.47 -9.09 -5.25
N PHE A 40 -9.90 -10.20 -4.79
CA PHE A 40 -9.29 -11.19 -5.68
C PHE A 40 -10.29 -11.82 -6.62
N GLU A 41 -11.51 -12.13 -6.17
CA GLU A 41 -12.57 -12.59 -7.07
C GLU A 41 -12.85 -11.58 -8.19
N ARG A 42 -12.93 -10.28 -7.88
CA ARG A 42 -13.15 -9.23 -8.89
C ARG A 42 -11.99 -9.13 -9.88
N ILE A 43 -10.75 -9.20 -9.38
CA ILE A 43 -9.54 -9.20 -10.21
C ILE A 43 -9.56 -10.41 -11.16
N LEU A 44 -9.82 -11.61 -10.64
CA LEU A 44 -9.89 -12.84 -11.43
C LEU A 44 -11.01 -12.78 -12.48
N ARG A 45 -12.21 -12.31 -12.12
CA ARG A 45 -13.34 -12.12 -13.06
C ARG A 45 -13.01 -11.13 -14.19
N SER A 46 -12.17 -10.13 -13.90
CA SER A 46 -11.68 -9.17 -14.90
C SER A 46 -10.53 -9.70 -15.76
N LYS A 47 -10.11 -10.96 -15.57
CA LYS A 47 -8.97 -11.59 -16.26
C LYS A 47 -7.63 -10.89 -16.00
N LEU A 48 -7.51 -10.23 -14.86
CA LEU A 48 -6.27 -9.64 -14.38
C LEU A 48 -5.54 -10.62 -13.46
N THR A 49 -4.23 -10.39 -13.28
CA THR A 49 -3.38 -11.19 -12.39
C THR A 49 -2.67 -10.28 -11.39
N VAL A 50 -2.36 -10.82 -10.22
CA VAL A 50 -1.54 -10.16 -9.19
C VAL A 50 -0.21 -10.87 -9.05
N SER A 51 0.86 -10.12 -8.83
CA SER A 51 2.18 -10.70 -8.59
C SER A 51 2.35 -11.02 -7.11
N GLY A 52 2.29 -12.30 -6.73
CA GLY A 52 2.49 -12.72 -5.34
C GLY A 52 3.81 -12.23 -4.73
N MET A 53 4.88 -12.15 -5.52
CA MET A 53 6.19 -11.64 -5.07
C MET A 53 6.20 -10.14 -4.78
N LYS A 54 5.30 -9.36 -5.39
CA LYS A 54 5.22 -7.90 -5.21
C LYS A 54 4.12 -7.49 -4.22
N CYS A 55 3.20 -8.39 -3.90
CA CYS A 55 2.13 -8.11 -2.96
C CYS A 55 2.62 -8.26 -1.52
N SER A 56 2.07 -7.43 -0.63
CA SER A 56 2.21 -7.55 0.82
C SER A 56 0.81 -7.58 1.43
N PHE A 57 0.56 -8.52 2.34
CA PHE A 57 -0.76 -8.74 2.95
C PHE A 57 -0.67 -8.70 4.46
N CYS A 58 -1.70 -8.13 5.11
CA CYS A 58 -1.84 -8.13 6.57
C CYS A 58 -0.61 -7.62 7.34
N VAL A 59 0.12 -6.65 6.77
CA VAL A 59 1.29 -6.03 7.38
C VAL A 59 0.87 -4.77 8.18
N PRO A 60 1.58 -4.43 9.27
CA PRO A 60 1.28 -3.23 10.06
C PRO A 60 1.59 -1.92 9.32
N GLU A 61 2.45 -1.99 8.30
CA GLU A 61 2.91 -0.86 7.50
C GLU A 61 3.25 -1.31 6.08
N ILE A 62 2.91 -0.50 5.07
CA ILE A 62 3.10 -0.81 3.65
C ILE A 62 3.51 0.43 2.84
N GLU A 63 4.42 0.26 1.86
CA GLU A 63 4.74 1.32 0.89
C GLU A 63 3.66 1.36 -0.21
N VAL A 64 2.95 2.48 -0.30
CA VAL A 64 1.94 2.77 -1.32
C VAL A 64 2.25 4.12 -1.93
N PHE A 65 2.46 4.16 -3.25
CA PHE A 65 2.66 5.41 -4.00
C PHE A 65 3.73 6.33 -3.41
N SER A 66 4.89 5.78 -3.05
CA SER A 66 5.99 6.54 -2.42
C SER A 66 5.76 7.01 -0.99
N TYR A 67 4.66 6.58 -0.37
CA TYR A 67 4.35 6.79 1.03
C TYR A 67 4.40 5.48 1.81
N LEU A 68 4.99 5.54 2.99
CA LEU A 68 4.90 4.50 3.97
C LEU A 68 3.63 4.74 4.80
N CYS A 69 2.67 3.82 4.69
CA CYS A 69 1.33 3.94 5.27
C CYS A 69 1.14 2.94 6.40
N ASN A 70 0.66 3.40 7.55
CA ASN A 70 0.37 2.57 8.73
C ASN A 70 -0.89 3.08 9.46
N ALA A 71 -1.16 2.56 10.66
CA ALA A 71 -2.32 2.96 11.46
C ALA A 71 -2.31 4.45 11.88
N GLU A 72 -1.13 5.05 12.03
CA GLU A 72 -0.96 6.44 12.47
C GLU A 72 -1.11 7.44 11.32
N GLY A 73 -0.96 6.98 10.07
CA GLY A 73 -1.13 7.80 8.88
C GLY A 73 -0.16 7.42 7.77
N ARG A 74 0.34 8.41 7.06
CA ARG A 74 1.30 8.24 5.96
C ARG A 74 2.48 9.18 6.10
N ARG A 75 3.68 8.68 5.79
CA ARG A 75 4.91 9.48 5.70
C ARG A 75 5.63 9.22 4.39
N ILE A 76 6.38 10.18 3.87
CA ILE A 76 7.16 10.00 2.64
C ILE A 76 8.26 8.96 2.90
N CYS A 77 8.43 7.98 2.00
CA CYS A 77 9.51 7.01 2.13
C CYS A 77 10.87 7.69 2.07
N THR A 78 11.83 7.22 2.88
CA THR A 78 13.19 7.77 2.95
C THR A 78 13.83 7.90 1.58
N ARG A 79 13.72 6.85 0.74
CA ARG A 79 14.21 6.84 -0.65
C ARG A 79 13.69 8.00 -1.50
N ASN A 80 12.41 8.37 -1.33
CA ASN A 80 11.82 9.45 -2.13
C ASN A 80 12.17 10.83 -1.57
N ARG A 81 12.34 10.93 -0.24
CA ARG A 81 12.89 12.13 0.40
C ARG A 81 14.33 12.37 -0.04
N GLU A 82 15.17 11.33 -0.06
CA GLU A 82 16.56 11.41 -0.50
C GLU A 82 16.68 11.88 -1.93
N LYS A 83 15.87 11.35 -2.86
CA LYS A 83 15.83 11.84 -4.26
C LYS A 83 15.60 13.33 -4.40
N ILE A 84 14.79 13.93 -3.52
CA ILE A 84 14.53 15.38 -3.55
C ILE A 84 15.74 16.13 -2.96
N LEU A 85 16.33 15.63 -1.87
CA LEU A 85 17.48 16.27 -1.22
C LEU A 85 18.77 16.20 -2.05
N GLU A 86 18.95 15.09 -2.78
CA GLU A 86 20.09 14.83 -3.66
C GLU A 86 19.87 15.35 -5.08
N TRP A 87 18.71 16.00 -5.35
CA TRP A 87 18.42 16.49 -6.69
C TRP A 87 19.47 17.54 -7.09
N PRO A 88 20.19 17.33 -8.20
CA PRO A 88 21.25 18.25 -8.61
C PRO A 88 20.67 19.59 -9.01
N ARG A 89 21.46 20.65 -8.89
CA ARG A 89 21.06 21.97 -9.39
C ARG A 89 20.79 21.84 -10.90
N PRO A 90 19.59 22.21 -11.38
CA PRO A 90 19.26 22.08 -12.79
C PRO A 90 20.12 23.03 -13.64
N GLU A 91 20.61 22.53 -14.77
CA GLU A 91 21.46 23.29 -15.70
C GLU A 91 20.73 23.64 -17.01
N SER A 92 19.59 22.99 -17.27
CA SER A 92 18.77 23.21 -18.44
C SER A 92 17.28 23.34 -18.11
N THR A 93 16.51 23.88 -19.05
CA THR A 93 15.04 23.93 -18.95
C THR A 93 14.43 22.54 -18.85
N LYS A 94 15.07 21.52 -19.43
CA LYS A 94 14.65 20.12 -19.30
C LYS A 94 14.81 19.62 -17.86
N ASP A 95 15.89 19.99 -17.19
CA ASP A 95 16.15 19.60 -15.79
C ASP A 95 15.20 20.31 -14.82
N VAL A 96 14.81 21.55 -15.14
CA VAL A 96 13.76 22.27 -14.39
C VAL A 96 12.39 21.60 -14.55
N HIS A 97 12.06 21.09 -15.74
CA HIS A 97 10.79 20.39 -15.97
C HIS A 97 10.73 18.98 -15.40
N SER A 98 11.87 18.35 -15.12
CA SER A 98 11.92 17.02 -14.51
C SER A 98 11.87 17.05 -12.99
N PHE A 99 12.16 18.18 -12.37
CA PHE A 99 11.94 18.46 -10.95
C PHE A 99 10.46 18.68 -10.66
#